data_AF-A0A7W0ZHM4-F1
#
_entry.id   AF-A0A7W0ZHM4-F1
#
_cell.length_a   1.000
_cell.length_b   1.000
_cell.length_c   1.000
_cell.angle_alpha   90.00
_cell.angle_beta   90.00
_cell.angle_gamma   90.00
#
_symmetry.space_group_name_H-M   'P 1'
#
loop_
_entity.id
_entity.type
_entity.pdbx_description
1 polymer ?
#
loop_
_entity_poly.entity_id
_entity_poly.type
_entity_poly.pdbx_seq_one_letter_code
_entity_poly.pdbx_strand_id
1 'polypeptide(L)'
;GCIYLDIDRRYFNDSAAFAYINIYPGYQKLCGEEALEYARFRYEDTDLVRSARQQEVLREAKQQIGTGQLFKDRDKLIRIFGRYTTSDEALKSRRGILRLLTLAVYSVDQPLREVHFEGEITEGDVGAGLPSYVTASNASVKALSAQFLGVEETEGPRGDGGARRPRKAGGGGDPDGGLFKDPGSGKDLAVRTIQKAKRKDAGRLPIYYPTVFLKGAFADQATRNYRIKTPEGKVERAYRMPVRGPVFGDYYGIQGTTWKSPPILASDNAEERTQGGRTFELHYDGDRVRLVAWRTSKAVYWVSNTLRQTLTEKQMLAIARSTRLP
;
A
#
# COMPACT_ATOMS: atom_id res chain seq x y z
N GLY A 1 -15.53 -7.18 11.47
CA GLY A 1 -14.50 -7.81 10.62
C GLY A 1 -13.17 -7.15 10.90
N CYS A 2 -12.08 -7.83 10.63
CA CYS A 2 -10.74 -7.27 10.75
C CYS A 2 -9.95 -7.62 9.50
N ILE A 3 -9.02 -6.75 9.11
CA ILE A 3 -8.17 -6.89 7.93
C ILE A 3 -6.73 -6.60 8.32
N TYR A 4 -5.78 -7.30 7.73
CA TYR A 4 -4.37 -6.96 7.85
C TYR A 4 -4.05 -5.85 6.85
N LEU A 5 -3.33 -4.82 7.28
CA LEU A 5 -2.98 -3.65 6.48
C LEU A 5 -1.52 -3.31 6.71
N ASP A 6 -0.80 -2.93 5.66
CA ASP A 6 0.58 -2.42 5.77
C ASP A 6 0.56 -0.91 5.97
N ILE A 7 0.57 -0.50 7.24
CA ILE A 7 0.49 0.90 7.62
C ILE A 7 1.83 1.59 7.33
N ASP A 8 1.81 2.52 6.38
CA ASP A 8 2.98 3.22 5.84
C ASP A 8 3.73 4.05 6.88
N ARG A 9 3.01 4.77 7.74
CA ARG A 9 3.54 5.71 8.75
C ARG A 9 2.79 5.69 10.08
N ARG A 10 3.24 6.50 11.04
CA ARG A 10 2.52 6.73 12.29
C ARG A 10 1.33 7.66 12.02
N TYR A 11 0.14 7.21 12.41
CA TYR A 11 -1.07 8.02 12.45
C TYR A 11 -1.43 8.31 13.89
N PHE A 12 -1.42 9.59 14.27
CA PHE A 12 -1.71 10.02 15.61
C PHE A 12 -2.44 11.36 15.59
N ASN A 13 -3.59 11.42 16.26
CA ASN A 13 -4.25 12.67 16.61
C ASN A 13 -5.00 12.47 17.93
N ASP A 14 -4.73 13.34 18.90
CA ASP A 14 -5.40 13.43 20.19
C ASP A 14 -6.10 14.78 20.40
N SER A 15 -6.03 15.68 19.40
CA SER A 15 -6.75 16.95 19.42
C SER A 15 -8.25 16.73 19.19
N ALA A 16 -9.06 17.42 19.99
CA ALA A 16 -10.53 17.42 19.86
C ALA A 16 -11.03 18.04 18.54
N ALA A 17 -10.18 18.75 17.79
CA ALA A 17 -10.54 19.36 16.50
C ALA A 17 -10.68 18.32 15.37
N PHE A 18 -10.12 17.12 15.52
CA PHE A 18 -10.14 16.07 14.51
C PHE A 18 -10.49 14.71 15.14
N ALA A 19 -10.80 13.72 14.30
CA ALA A 19 -11.07 12.36 14.80
C ALA A 19 -9.83 11.80 15.52
N TYR A 20 -10.04 11.17 16.67
CA TYR A 20 -8.99 10.44 17.37
C TYR A 20 -8.41 9.34 16.46
N ILE A 21 -7.09 9.17 16.49
CA ILE A 21 -6.43 8.05 15.86
C ILE A 21 -5.12 7.76 16.57
N ASN A 22 -4.78 6.47 16.70
CA ASN A 22 -3.53 6.04 17.31
C ASN A 22 -3.05 4.73 16.69
N ILE A 23 -2.55 4.81 15.46
CA ILE A 23 -2.12 3.63 14.69
C ILE A 23 -0.62 3.73 14.42
N TYR A 24 0.12 2.74 14.89
CA TYR A 24 1.57 2.66 14.65
C TYR A 24 1.85 2.10 13.24
N PRO A 25 3.00 2.40 12.63
CA PRO A 25 3.34 1.87 11.31
C PRO A 25 3.58 0.35 11.33
N GLY A 26 3.41 -0.29 10.17
CA GLY A 26 3.72 -1.70 9.91
C GLY A 26 2.51 -2.57 9.61
N TYR A 27 2.79 -3.75 9.04
CA TYR A 27 1.82 -4.78 8.74
C TYR A 27 1.12 -5.33 9.99
N GLN A 28 -0.16 -4.98 10.16
CA GLN A 28 -0.92 -5.35 11.35
C GLN A 28 -2.40 -5.52 11.06
N LYS A 29 -3.09 -6.20 11.97
CA LYS A 29 -4.54 -6.38 11.92
C LYS A 29 -5.23 -5.15 12.49
N LEU A 30 -6.10 -4.52 11.71
CA LEU A 30 -7.01 -3.47 12.17
C LEU A 30 -8.45 -3.99 12.16
N CYS A 31 -9.23 -3.66 13.19
CA CYS A 31 -10.60 -4.12 13.36
C CYS A 31 -11.57 -2.96 13.45
N GLY A 32 -12.72 -3.06 12.76
CA GLY A 32 -13.85 -2.15 12.95
C GLY A 32 -13.47 -0.66 12.91
N GLU A 33 -13.55 -0.01 14.07
CA GLU A 33 -13.27 1.42 14.25
C GLU A 33 -11.85 1.81 13.88
N GLU A 34 -10.82 1.04 14.25
CA GLU A 34 -9.42 1.36 13.90
C GLU A 34 -9.20 1.38 12.37
N ALA A 35 -9.83 0.45 11.64
CA ALA A 35 -9.76 0.41 10.18
C ALA A 35 -10.51 1.60 9.56
N LEU A 36 -11.63 2.02 10.17
CA LEU A 36 -12.39 3.19 9.75
C LEU A 36 -11.64 4.51 10.03
N GLU A 37 -11.02 4.64 11.20
CA GLU A 37 -10.16 5.76 11.57
C GLU A 37 -9.03 5.92 10.56
N TYR A 38 -8.33 4.82 10.24
CA TYR A 38 -7.29 4.80 9.21
C TYR A 38 -7.78 5.30 7.84
N ALA A 39 -8.94 4.80 7.38
CA ALA A 39 -9.54 5.20 6.11
C ALA A 39 -10.04 6.66 6.07
N ARG A 40 -10.33 7.25 7.25
CA ARG A 40 -10.91 8.60 7.38
C ARG A 40 -9.89 9.69 7.71
N PHE A 41 -8.68 9.33 8.15
CA PHE A 41 -7.67 10.31 8.55
C PHE A 41 -7.39 11.34 7.45
N ARG A 42 -7.24 12.62 7.84
CA ARG A 42 -7.09 13.80 6.94
C ARG A 42 -6.11 14.86 7.45
N TYR A 43 -5.73 14.79 8.72
CA TYR A 43 -5.11 15.92 9.42
C TYR A 43 -3.71 16.30 8.91
N GLU A 44 -2.97 15.33 8.38
CA GLU A 44 -1.61 15.54 7.86
C GLU A 44 -1.45 15.05 6.41
N ASP A 45 -2.54 14.94 5.66
CA ASP A 45 -2.54 14.33 4.33
C ASP A 45 -3.30 15.18 3.31
N THR A 46 -2.96 14.96 2.04
CA THR A 46 -3.75 15.47 0.93
C THR A 46 -4.94 14.56 0.64
N ASP A 47 -5.95 15.08 -0.05
CA ASP A 47 -7.12 14.31 -0.50
C ASP A 47 -6.73 13.10 -1.38
N LEU A 48 -5.60 13.19 -2.08
CA LEU A 48 -5.03 12.11 -2.87
C LEU A 48 -4.52 10.95 -2.00
N VAL A 49 -3.74 11.25 -0.95
CA VAL A 49 -3.23 10.23 -0.01
C VAL A 49 -4.39 9.57 0.74
N ARG A 50 -5.45 10.32 1.08
CA ARG A 50 -6.68 9.76 1.66
C ARG A 50 -7.36 8.77 0.72
N SER A 51 -7.55 9.15 -0.54
CA SER A 51 -8.22 8.30 -1.53
C SER A 51 -7.43 7.00 -1.76
N ALA A 52 -6.10 7.10 -1.79
CA ALA A 52 -5.22 5.93 -1.86
C ALA A 52 -5.37 4.97 -0.66
N ARG A 53 -5.50 5.49 0.58
CA ARG A 53 -5.78 4.65 1.76
C ARG A 53 -7.10 3.91 1.66
N GLN A 54 -8.15 4.58 1.17
CA GLN A 54 -9.46 3.96 1.02
C GLN A 54 -9.43 2.82 0.01
N GLN A 55 -8.72 3.01 -1.12
CA GLN A 55 -8.47 1.94 -2.07
C GLN A 55 -7.68 0.78 -1.46
N GLU A 56 -6.64 1.09 -0.66
CA GLU A 56 -5.82 0.08 0.01
C GLU A 56 -6.64 -0.77 1.00
N VAL A 57 -7.52 -0.15 1.79
CA VAL A 57 -8.44 -0.86 2.69
C VAL A 57 -9.35 -1.83 1.91
N LEU A 58 -9.91 -1.38 0.80
CA LEU A 58 -10.78 -2.22 -0.04
C LEU A 58 -10.01 -3.36 -0.71
N ARG A 59 -8.80 -3.09 -1.20
CA ARG A 59 -7.90 -4.08 -1.80
C ARG A 59 -7.54 -5.18 -0.81
N GLU A 60 -7.07 -4.81 0.37
CA GLU A 60 -6.66 -5.78 1.38
C GLU A 60 -7.86 -6.54 1.94
N ALA A 61 -9.03 -5.91 2.05
CA ALA A 61 -10.27 -6.63 2.35
C ALA A 61 -10.59 -7.65 1.27
N LYS A 62 -10.54 -7.27 -0.01
CA LYS A 62 -10.74 -8.16 -1.17
C LYS A 62 -9.78 -9.36 -1.13
N GLN A 63 -8.48 -9.13 -0.94
CA GLN A 63 -7.47 -10.20 -0.92
C GLN A 63 -7.61 -11.16 0.26
N GLN A 64 -8.16 -10.68 1.38
CA GLN A 64 -8.25 -11.47 2.62
C GLN A 64 -9.63 -12.09 2.83
N ILE A 65 -10.58 -11.83 1.94
CA ILE A 65 -11.88 -12.51 1.94
C ILE A 65 -11.67 -13.93 1.44
N GLY A 66 -11.67 -14.89 2.37
CA GLY A 66 -11.69 -16.31 2.05
C GLY A 66 -13.02 -16.70 1.38
N THR A 67 -12.96 -17.22 0.17
CA THR A 67 -14.12 -17.62 -0.65
C THR A 67 -15.06 -18.55 0.14
N GLY A 68 -14.51 -19.54 0.84
CA GLY A 68 -15.28 -20.50 1.65
C GLY A 68 -15.95 -19.91 2.91
N GLN A 69 -15.41 -18.84 3.49
CA GLN A 69 -15.99 -18.18 4.67
C GLN A 69 -17.16 -17.26 4.25
N LEU A 70 -17.03 -16.60 3.09
CA LEU A 70 -18.02 -15.66 2.57
C LEU A 70 -19.36 -16.35 2.22
N PHE A 71 -19.30 -17.56 1.65
CA PHE A 71 -20.50 -18.35 1.35
C PHE A 71 -21.20 -18.87 2.62
N LYS A 72 -20.44 -19.22 3.66
CA LYS A 72 -20.98 -19.68 4.96
C LYS A 72 -21.71 -18.54 5.70
N ASP A 73 -21.13 -17.34 5.70
CA ASP A 73 -21.68 -16.19 6.41
C ASP A 73 -22.70 -15.38 5.58
N ARG A 74 -23.11 -15.88 4.41
CA ARG A 74 -23.95 -15.20 3.43
C ARG A 74 -25.18 -14.50 4.04
N ASP A 75 -26.00 -15.20 4.80
CA ASP A 75 -27.26 -14.65 5.33
C ASP A 75 -27.02 -13.55 6.38
N LYS A 76 -25.89 -13.64 7.10
CA LYS A 76 -25.44 -12.60 8.04
C LYS A 76 -24.95 -11.38 7.28
N LEU A 77 -24.15 -11.57 6.22
CA LEU A 77 -23.65 -10.49 5.37
C LEU A 77 -24.78 -9.75 4.66
N ILE A 78 -25.77 -10.47 4.14
CA ILE A 78 -26.99 -9.88 3.55
C ILE A 78 -27.68 -8.94 4.54
N ARG A 79 -27.87 -9.40 5.78
CA ARG A 79 -28.54 -8.62 6.83
C ARG A 79 -27.75 -7.38 7.22
N ILE A 80 -26.43 -7.50 7.34
CA ILE A 80 -25.55 -6.37 7.67
C ILE A 80 -25.58 -5.36 6.53
N PHE A 81 -25.37 -5.80 5.29
CA PHE A 81 -25.37 -4.92 4.11
C PHE A 81 -26.71 -4.18 3.96
N GLY A 82 -27.84 -4.88 4.04
CA GLY A 82 -29.15 -4.26 3.92
C GLY A 82 -29.50 -3.27 5.05
N ARG A 83 -28.91 -3.42 6.24
CA ARG A 83 -29.15 -2.53 7.39
C ARG A 83 -28.23 -1.31 7.40
N TYR A 84 -26.98 -1.49 6.99
CA TYR A 84 -25.91 -0.48 7.14
C TYR A 84 -25.49 0.15 5.80
N THR A 85 -26.19 -0.14 4.71
CA THR A 85 -25.91 0.44 3.39
C THR A 85 -27.21 0.80 2.67
N THR A 86 -27.23 2.00 2.09
CA THR A 86 -28.27 2.41 1.13
C THR A 86 -27.83 1.95 -0.26
N SER A 87 -28.65 1.15 -0.92
CA SER A 87 -28.40 0.62 -2.27
C SER A 87 -29.71 0.51 -3.02
N ASP A 88 -29.64 0.29 -4.34
CA ASP A 88 -30.82 0.02 -5.15
C ASP A 88 -31.55 -1.23 -4.66
N GLU A 89 -32.88 -1.25 -4.79
CA GLU A 89 -33.72 -2.38 -4.34
C GLU A 89 -33.27 -3.73 -4.93
N ALA A 90 -32.76 -3.72 -6.18
CA ALA A 90 -32.21 -4.90 -6.83
C ALA A 90 -31.02 -5.51 -6.04
N LEU A 91 -30.20 -4.68 -5.41
CA LEU A 91 -29.04 -5.05 -4.59
C LEU A 91 -29.40 -5.39 -3.14
N LYS A 92 -30.64 -5.14 -2.71
CA LYS A 92 -31.18 -5.61 -1.42
C LYS A 92 -31.77 -7.02 -1.49
N SER A 93 -32.00 -7.54 -2.70
CA SER A 93 -32.51 -8.89 -2.90
C SER A 93 -31.44 -9.97 -2.63
N ARG A 94 -31.85 -11.16 -2.18
CA ARG A 94 -30.94 -12.31 -2.01
C ARG A 94 -30.12 -12.61 -3.26
N ARG A 95 -30.76 -12.51 -4.44
CA ARG A 95 -30.12 -12.74 -5.75
C ARG A 95 -29.11 -11.66 -6.10
N GLY A 96 -29.43 -10.40 -5.85
CA GLY A 96 -28.51 -9.27 -6.05
C GLY A 96 -27.26 -9.39 -5.19
N ILE A 97 -27.44 -9.69 -3.89
CA ILE A 97 -26.31 -9.83 -2.97
C ILE A 97 -25.47 -11.06 -3.30
N LEU A 98 -26.10 -12.18 -3.68
CA LEU A 98 -25.38 -13.35 -4.18
C LEU A 98 -24.50 -13.03 -5.39
N ARG A 99 -25.00 -12.22 -6.34
CA ARG A 99 -24.20 -11.76 -7.48
C ARG A 99 -23.02 -10.89 -7.04
N LEU A 100 -23.23 -9.97 -6.09
CA LEU A 100 -22.14 -9.15 -5.55
C LEU A 100 -21.08 -9.99 -4.81
N LEU A 101 -21.49 -10.96 -3.98
CA LEU A 101 -20.56 -11.86 -3.30
C LEU A 101 -19.79 -12.73 -4.31
N THR A 102 -20.47 -13.21 -5.35
CA THR A 102 -19.86 -13.96 -6.44
C THR A 102 -18.83 -13.10 -7.18
N LEU A 103 -19.19 -11.85 -7.52
CA LEU A 103 -18.27 -10.89 -8.12
C LEU A 103 -17.06 -10.61 -7.22
N ALA A 104 -17.27 -10.41 -5.92
CA ALA A 104 -16.19 -10.19 -4.97
C ALA A 104 -15.21 -11.38 -4.96
N VAL A 105 -15.73 -12.61 -4.93
CA VAL A 105 -14.94 -13.85 -5.00
C VAL A 105 -14.17 -13.95 -6.32
N TYR A 106 -14.82 -13.77 -7.47
CA TYR A 106 -14.14 -13.83 -8.77
C TYR A 106 -13.16 -12.67 -8.98
N SER A 107 -13.33 -11.56 -8.27
CA SER A 107 -12.43 -10.42 -8.37
C SER A 107 -11.10 -10.68 -7.69
N VAL A 108 -11.01 -11.55 -6.67
CA VAL A 108 -9.86 -11.65 -5.74
C VAL A 108 -8.51 -11.64 -6.47
N ASP A 109 -8.37 -12.46 -7.51
CA ASP A 109 -7.12 -12.62 -8.27
C ASP A 109 -7.03 -11.71 -9.50
N GLN A 110 -8.01 -10.84 -9.72
CA GLN A 110 -8.03 -9.90 -10.84
C GLN A 110 -7.24 -8.62 -10.49
N PRO A 111 -6.49 -8.07 -11.46
CA PRO A 111 -5.78 -6.80 -11.27
C PRO A 111 -6.76 -5.68 -10.92
N LEU A 112 -6.36 -4.81 -9.99
CA LEU A 112 -7.10 -3.58 -9.75
C LEU A 112 -6.64 -2.54 -10.78
N ARG A 113 -7.59 -1.90 -11.45
CA ARG A 113 -7.33 -0.78 -12.35
C ARG A 113 -7.66 0.50 -11.60
N GLU A 114 -6.65 1.30 -11.31
CA GLU A 114 -6.81 2.64 -10.76
C GLU A 114 -6.90 3.66 -11.90
N VAL A 115 -7.89 4.55 -11.84
CA VAL A 115 -7.99 5.72 -12.72
C VAL A 115 -7.78 6.95 -11.86
N HIS A 116 -6.68 7.66 -12.11
CA HIS A 116 -6.39 8.89 -11.39
C HIS A 116 -7.25 10.02 -11.94
N PHE A 117 -8.05 10.64 -11.08
CA PHE A 117 -8.83 11.80 -11.48
C PHE A 117 -7.90 13.01 -11.62
N GLU A 118 -7.75 13.50 -12.84
CA GLU A 118 -7.02 14.73 -13.14
C GLU A 118 -7.97 15.92 -13.05
N GLY A 119 -7.79 16.75 -12.02
CA GLY A 119 -8.55 17.97 -11.82
C GLY A 119 -7.65 19.12 -11.36
N GLU A 120 -7.99 20.33 -11.78
CA GLU A 120 -7.38 21.55 -11.29
C GLU A 120 -7.99 21.89 -9.93
N ILE A 121 -7.13 22.00 -8.92
CA ILE A 121 -7.52 22.40 -7.57
C ILE A 121 -7.52 23.93 -7.55
N THR A 122 -8.71 24.53 -7.40
CA THR A 122 -8.82 25.93 -7.02
C THR A 122 -8.67 25.99 -5.50
N GLU A 123 -7.54 26.52 -5.03
CA GLU A 123 -7.33 26.77 -3.60
C GLU A 123 -8.38 27.79 -3.11
N GLY A 124 -9.12 27.41 -2.08
CA GLY A 124 -10.06 28.30 -1.41
C GLY A 124 -9.32 29.25 -0.46
N ASP A 125 -9.94 30.37 -0.14
CA ASP A 125 -9.46 31.31 0.86
C ASP A 125 -10.40 31.31 2.07
N VAL A 126 -9.89 30.74 3.18
CA VAL A 126 -10.63 30.64 4.45
C VAL A 126 -10.90 32.03 5.06
N GLY A 127 -10.02 33.01 4.83
CA GLY A 127 -10.19 34.38 5.29
C GLY A 127 -11.24 35.16 4.48
N ALA A 128 -11.45 34.79 3.22
CA ALA A 128 -12.46 35.37 2.35
C ALA A 128 -13.78 34.57 2.25
N GLY A 129 -13.88 33.42 2.95
CA GLY A 129 -15.03 32.53 2.88
C GLY A 129 -15.20 31.81 1.53
N LEU A 130 -14.13 31.72 0.73
CA LEU A 130 -14.13 31.07 -0.57
C LEU A 130 -13.81 29.57 -0.41
N PRO A 131 -14.72 28.65 -0.77
CA PRO A 131 -14.45 27.22 -0.70
C PRO A 131 -13.44 26.80 -1.78
N SER A 132 -12.71 25.73 -1.50
CA SER A 132 -11.85 25.07 -2.49
C SER A 132 -12.68 24.14 -3.37
N TYR A 133 -12.38 24.10 -4.66
CA TYR A 133 -13.01 23.21 -5.63
C TYR A 133 -11.96 22.38 -6.37
N VAL A 134 -12.37 21.18 -6.79
CA VAL A 134 -11.65 20.41 -7.81
C VAL A 134 -12.50 20.49 -9.08
N THR A 135 -11.95 21.07 -10.13
CA THR A 135 -12.62 21.21 -11.42
C THR A 135 -11.92 20.38 -12.48
N ALA A 136 -12.68 19.85 -13.43
CA ALA A 136 -12.14 19.11 -14.57
C ALA A 136 -12.91 19.51 -15.83
N SER A 137 -12.22 19.56 -16.96
CA SER A 137 -12.88 19.83 -18.23
C SER A 137 -13.78 18.66 -18.63
N ASN A 138 -14.85 18.92 -19.40
CA ASN A 138 -15.70 17.85 -19.96
C ASN A 138 -14.90 16.85 -20.81
N ALA A 139 -13.86 17.32 -21.51
CA ALA A 139 -12.97 16.46 -22.28
C ALA A 139 -12.18 15.52 -21.35
N SER A 140 -11.63 16.03 -20.25
CA SER A 140 -10.92 15.24 -19.23
C SER A 140 -11.85 14.19 -18.63
N VAL A 141 -13.06 14.56 -18.21
CA VAL A 141 -14.03 13.62 -17.63
C VAL A 141 -14.42 12.52 -18.63
N LYS A 142 -14.60 12.88 -19.91
CA LYS A 142 -14.95 11.91 -20.96
C LYS A 142 -13.80 10.94 -21.24
N ALA A 143 -12.56 11.42 -21.29
CA ALA A 143 -11.36 10.59 -21.45
C ALA A 143 -11.19 9.62 -20.26
N LEU A 144 -11.30 10.12 -19.03
CA LEU A 144 -11.24 9.30 -17.81
C LEU A 144 -12.36 8.26 -17.77
N SER A 145 -13.56 8.60 -18.25
CA SER A 145 -14.69 7.66 -18.33
C SER A 145 -14.43 6.54 -19.36
N ALA A 146 -13.88 6.89 -20.53
CA ALA A 146 -13.50 5.91 -21.55
C ALA A 146 -12.37 4.98 -21.05
N GLN A 147 -11.38 5.54 -20.35
CA GLN A 147 -10.31 4.79 -19.69
C GLN A 147 -10.88 3.83 -18.63
N PHE A 148 -11.79 4.31 -17.77
CA PHE A 148 -12.42 3.50 -16.73
C PHE A 148 -13.24 2.32 -17.31
N LEU A 149 -14.06 2.58 -18.33
CA LEU A 149 -14.90 1.57 -18.98
C LEU A 149 -14.11 0.61 -19.88
N GLY A 150 -12.82 0.87 -20.10
CA GLY A 150 -11.96 0.05 -20.97
C GLY A 150 -12.33 0.15 -22.45
N VAL A 151 -12.93 1.26 -22.88
CA VAL A 151 -13.33 1.53 -24.27
C VAL A 151 -12.12 1.92 -25.13
N GLU A 152 -11.07 2.44 -24.50
CA GLU A 152 -9.74 2.56 -25.10
C GLU A 152 -8.76 1.64 -24.36
N GLU A 153 -7.98 0.88 -25.12
CA GLU A 153 -6.79 0.23 -24.58
C GLU A 153 -5.87 1.32 -24.05
N THR A 154 -5.50 1.24 -22.78
CA THR A 154 -4.36 2.01 -22.29
C THR A 154 -3.13 1.57 -23.09
N GLU A 155 -2.43 2.53 -23.71
CA GLU A 155 -1.05 2.34 -24.19
C GLU A 155 -0.14 2.09 -22.98
N GLY A 156 -0.21 0.88 -22.43
CA GLY A 156 0.63 0.36 -21.37
C GLY A 156 0.96 -1.07 -21.74
N PRO A 157 2.23 -1.49 -21.67
CA PRO A 157 2.69 -2.67 -22.39
C PRO A 157 2.06 -3.92 -21.79
N ARG A 158 1.11 -4.53 -22.51
CA ARG A 158 0.98 -5.98 -22.48
C ARG A 158 2.34 -6.52 -22.94
N GLY A 159 3.02 -7.21 -22.03
CA GLY A 159 4.25 -7.90 -22.33
C GLY A 159 3.99 -8.90 -23.44
N ASP A 160 4.38 -8.53 -24.66
CA ASP A 160 4.79 -9.46 -25.71
C ASP A 160 6.15 -9.01 -26.23
N GLY A 161 7.06 -9.97 -26.33
CA GLY A 161 8.45 -9.77 -26.71
C GLY A 161 8.60 -9.08 -28.06
N GLY A 162 8.88 -7.78 -28.02
CA GLY A 162 9.19 -6.98 -29.19
C GLY A 162 10.01 -5.76 -28.79
N ALA A 163 11.34 -5.88 -28.89
CA ALA A 163 12.26 -4.79 -28.60
C ALA A 163 12.02 -3.59 -29.52
N ARG A 164 11.29 -2.58 -29.05
CA ARG A 164 11.34 -1.22 -29.60
C ARG A 164 12.01 -0.30 -28.59
N ARG A 165 13.27 0.04 -28.88
CA ARG A 165 14.08 1.02 -28.14
C ARG A 165 13.37 2.38 -28.14
N PRO A 166 13.15 3.02 -26.98
CA PRO A 166 12.69 4.40 -26.96
C PRO A 166 13.79 5.33 -27.48
N ARG A 167 13.42 6.23 -28.39
CA ARG A 167 14.28 7.31 -28.88
C ARG A 167 14.64 8.23 -27.72
N LYS A 168 15.94 8.43 -27.49
CA LYS A 168 16.48 9.40 -26.52
C LYS A 168 16.02 10.82 -26.90
N ALA A 169 15.14 11.40 -26.11
CA ALA A 169 15.03 12.85 -26.01
C ALA A 169 16.09 13.34 -25.01
N GLY A 170 16.94 14.27 -25.44
CA GLY A 170 18.01 14.84 -24.63
C GLY A 170 17.48 15.83 -23.59
N GLY A 171 17.89 15.64 -22.35
CA GLY A 171 17.75 16.56 -21.22
C GLY A 171 18.53 15.93 -20.07
N GLY A 172 19.42 16.69 -19.42
CA GLY A 172 20.41 16.19 -18.44
C GLY A 172 19.82 15.19 -17.44
N GLY A 173 20.01 13.90 -17.70
CA GLY A 173 19.38 12.83 -16.94
C GLY A 173 20.11 12.61 -15.62
N ASP A 174 19.36 12.52 -14.53
CA ASP A 174 19.87 12.04 -13.25
C ASP A 174 20.41 10.60 -13.44
N PRO A 175 21.74 10.37 -13.40
CA PRO A 175 22.32 9.06 -13.66
C PRO A 175 21.87 8.00 -12.64
N ASP A 176 21.48 8.44 -11.45
CA ASP A 176 21.04 7.56 -10.36
C ASP A 176 19.53 7.34 -10.33
N GLY A 177 18.77 7.96 -11.25
CA GLY A 177 17.32 7.80 -11.33
C GLY A 177 16.58 8.23 -10.07
N GLY A 178 16.99 9.35 -9.47
CA GLY A 178 16.39 9.90 -8.25
C GLY A 178 16.83 9.18 -6.97
N LEU A 179 17.90 8.39 -6.99
CA LEU A 179 18.40 7.65 -5.82
C LEU A 179 19.72 8.22 -5.31
N PHE A 180 20.02 7.99 -4.02
CA PHE A 180 21.33 8.27 -3.43
C PHE A 180 21.71 7.20 -2.40
N LYS A 181 23.02 7.02 -2.17
CA LYS A 181 23.54 6.08 -1.18
C LYS A 181 23.70 6.77 0.17
N ASP A 182 23.11 6.19 1.20
CA ASP A 182 23.27 6.64 2.58
C ASP A 182 23.24 5.44 3.54
N PRO A 183 24.34 4.69 3.63
CA PRO A 183 24.43 3.55 4.55
C PRO A 183 24.35 3.99 6.02
N GLY A 184 24.72 5.24 6.36
CA GLY A 184 24.71 5.76 7.72
C GLY A 184 23.29 5.87 8.28
N SER A 185 22.43 6.61 7.60
CA SER A 185 21.01 6.76 8.00
C SER A 185 20.28 5.41 8.04
N GLY A 186 20.60 4.52 7.10
CA GLY A 186 20.08 3.15 7.10
C GLY A 186 20.49 2.36 8.33
N LYS A 187 21.78 2.40 8.71
CA LYS A 187 22.29 1.69 9.89
C LYS A 187 21.66 2.25 11.17
N ASP A 188 21.49 3.57 11.25
CA ASP A 188 20.84 4.22 12.38
C ASP A 188 19.36 3.78 12.54
N LEU A 189 18.64 3.61 11.43
CA LEU A 189 17.29 3.02 11.45
C LEU A 189 17.31 1.60 12.01
N ALA A 190 18.27 0.77 11.60
CA ALA A 190 18.43 -0.59 12.12
C ALA A 190 18.69 -0.60 13.62
N VAL A 191 19.66 0.18 14.09
CA VAL A 191 20.01 0.28 15.52
C VAL A 191 18.81 0.72 16.35
N ARG A 192 18.11 1.78 15.93
CA ARG A 192 16.89 2.25 16.61
C ARG A 192 15.80 1.17 16.65
N THR A 193 15.61 0.45 15.54
CA THR A 193 14.62 -0.63 15.45
C THR A 193 14.97 -1.80 16.38
N ILE A 194 16.25 -2.13 16.52
CA ILE A 194 16.74 -3.16 17.45
C ILE A 194 16.55 -2.70 18.89
N GLN A 195 16.87 -1.46 19.22
CA GLN A 195 16.70 -0.89 20.57
C GLN A 195 15.22 -0.87 21.03
N LYS A 196 14.27 -0.73 20.09
CA LYS A 196 12.83 -0.82 20.37
C LYS A 196 12.34 -2.25 20.58
N ALA A 197 13.14 -3.28 20.30
CA ALA A 197 12.76 -4.67 20.53
C ALA A 197 12.68 -4.97 22.03
N LYS A 198 11.63 -5.70 22.46
CA LYS A 198 11.59 -6.24 23.82
C LYS A 198 12.76 -7.21 24.02
N ARG A 199 13.38 -7.27 25.21
CA ARG A 199 14.55 -8.14 25.46
C ARG A 199 14.36 -9.60 24.99
N LYS A 200 13.19 -10.18 25.26
CA LYS A 200 12.82 -11.56 24.83
C LYS A 200 12.68 -11.75 23.30
N ASP A 201 12.70 -10.65 22.56
CA ASP A 201 12.47 -10.57 21.11
C ASP A 201 13.75 -10.24 20.34
N ALA A 202 14.80 -9.78 21.03
CA ALA A 202 16.08 -9.42 20.46
C ALA A 202 16.74 -10.62 19.73
N GLY A 203 17.32 -10.36 18.56
CA GLY A 203 18.07 -11.34 17.76
C GLY A 203 17.24 -12.42 17.04
N ARG A 204 15.93 -12.51 17.29
CA ARG A 204 15.07 -13.57 16.72
C ARG A 204 14.50 -13.27 15.33
N LEU A 205 14.54 -12.00 14.92
CA LEU A 205 14.19 -11.55 13.58
C LEU A 205 15.37 -10.72 13.06
N PRO A 206 16.09 -11.19 12.02
CA PRO A 206 17.14 -10.40 11.41
C PRO A 206 16.55 -9.09 10.83
N ILE A 207 17.21 -7.96 11.11
CA ILE A 207 16.73 -6.63 10.73
C ILE A 207 17.48 -6.18 9.48
N TYR A 208 16.84 -6.28 8.31
CA TYR A 208 17.38 -5.68 7.08
C TYR A 208 17.05 -4.19 7.03
N TYR A 209 18.04 -3.39 6.65
CA TYR A 209 17.89 -1.94 6.43
C TYR A 209 18.43 -1.52 5.07
N PRO A 210 17.85 -0.51 4.42
CA PRO A 210 18.30 -0.02 3.12
C PRO A 210 19.58 0.81 3.25
N THR A 211 20.39 0.86 2.20
CA THR A 211 21.51 1.80 2.10
C THR A 211 21.40 2.72 0.89
N VAL A 212 20.28 2.64 0.18
CA VAL A 212 19.90 3.50 -0.93
C VAL A 212 18.53 4.06 -0.63
N PHE A 213 18.35 5.35 -0.88
CA PHE A 213 17.15 6.13 -0.62
C PHE A 213 16.80 6.98 -1.84
N LEU A 214 15.55 7.41 -1.97
CA LEU A 214 15.18 8.46 -2.93
C LEU A 214 15.83 9.79 -2.54
N LYS A 215 16.33 10.58 -3.49
CA LYS A 215 16.81 11.94 -3.24
C LYS A 215 15.71 12.77 -2.57
N GLY A 216 16.06 13.46 -1.48
CA GLY A 216 15.11 14.21 -0.65
C GLY A 216 14.29 13.37 0.33
N ALA A 217 14.41 12.05 0.31
CA ALA A 217 13.84 11.20 1.35
C ALA A 217 14.71 11.21 2.61
N PHE A 218 14.07 10.99 3.76
CA PHE A 218 14.76 10.85 5.03
C PHE A 218 14.13 9.78 5.91
N ALA A 219 15.00 9.16 6.70
CA ALA A 219 14.65 8.13 7.67
C ALA A 219 13.65 8.66 8.71
N ASP A 220 12.45 8.09 8.77
CA ASP A 220 11.48 8.45 9.80
C ASP A 220 11.82 7.72 11.11
N GLN A 221 11.80 8.46 12.22
CA GLN A 221 12.17 7.94 13.54
C GLN A 221 11.10 7.03 14.16
N ALA A 222 9.89 6.99 13.59
CA ALA A 222 8.77 6.16 13.99
C ALA A 222 8.94 4.67 13.61
N THR A 223 10.17 4.16 13.58
CA THR A 223 10.41 2.71 13.43
C THR A 223 9.69 1.91 14.51
N ARG A 224 9.32 0.67 14.19
CA ARG A 224 8.58 -0.20 15.10
C ARG A 224 9.19 -1.59 15.13
N ASN A 225 9.31 -2.17 16.32
CA ASN A 225 9.54 -3.60 16.54
C ASN A 225 8.37 -4.14 17.36
N TYR A 226 7.67 -5.15 16.84
CA TYR A 226 6.38 -5.55 17.35
C TYR A 226 6.09 -7.03 17.04
N ARG A 227 4.87 -7.45 17.40
CA ARG A 227 4.38 -8.80 17.17
C ARG A 227 3.06 -8.74 16.41
N ILE A 228 2.87 -9.67 15.49
CA ILE A 228 1.65 -9.86 14.71
C ILE A 228 0.97 -11.13 15.21
N LYS A 229 -0.33 -11.05 15.51
CA LYS A 229 -1.14 -12.25 15.74
C LYS A 229 -1.69 -12.72 14.40
N THR A 230 -1.37 -13.93 13.98
CA THR A 230 -1.88 -14.53 12.73
C THR A 230 -3.36 -14.97 12.90
N PRO A 231 -4.08 -15.27 11.81
CA PRO A 231 -5.44 -15.81 11.88
C PRO A 231 -5.54 -17.07 12.73
N GLU A 232 -4.51 -17.92 12.70
CA GLU A 232 -4.40 -19.17 13.48
C GLU A 232 -4.02 -18.93 14.95
N GLY A 233 -3.86 -17.66 15.35
CA GLY A 233 -3.53 -17.27 16.72
C GLY A 233 -2.03 -17.33 17.05
N LYS A 234 -1.16 -17.68 16.09
CA LYS A 234 0.29 -17.65 16.28
C LYS A 234 0.78 -16.22 16.43
N VAL A 235 1.85 -16.04 17.20
CA VAL A 235 2.44 -14.73 17.46
C VAL A 235 3.78 -14.64 16.74
N GLU A 236 3.78 -13.89 15.66
CA GLU A 236 4.93 -13.68 14.79
C GLU A 236 5.63 -12.37 15.11
N ARG A 237 6.93 -12.30 14.83
CA ARG A 237 7.76 -11.12 15.08
C ARG A 237 7.71 -10.24 13.85
N ALA A 238 7.75 -8.93 14.04
CA ALA A 238 7.75 -7.99 12.93
C ALA A 238 8.49 -6.70 13.24
N TYR A 239 8.95 -6.02 12.19
CA TYR A 239 9.40 -4.64 12.28
C TYR A 239 9.01 -3.83 11.05
N ARG A 240 8.92 -2.51 11.23
CA ARG A 240 8.69 -1.53 10.17
C ARG A 240 9.68 -0.38 10.29
N MET A 241 10.29 0.00 9.18
CA MET A 241 11.08 1.21 9.02
C MET A 241 10.39 2.11 7.99
N PRO A 242 9.58 3.07 8.44
CA PRO A 242 9.03 4.08 7.55
C PRO A 242 10.14 5.01 7.05
N VAL A 243 10.03 5.44 5.80
CA VAL A 243 10.91 6.43 5.19
C VAL A 243 10.03 7.47 4.52
N ARG A 244 10.19 8.74 4.95
CA ARG A 244 9.44 9.84 4.34
C ARG A 244 10.04 10.11 2.96
N GLY A 245 9.20 10.09 1.93
CA GLY A 245 9.56 10.44 0.57
C GLY A 245 9.75 11.94 0.38
N PRO A 246 10.22 12.37 -0.82
CA PRO A 246 10.40 13.78 -1.13
C PRO A 246 9.08 14.54 -1.32
N VAL A 247 7.98 13.85 -1.60
CA VAL A 247 6.65 14.46 -1.71
C VAL A 247 5.95 14.44 -0.36
N PHE A 248 5.32 15.55 0.01
CA PHE A 248 4.58 15.65 1.27
C PHE A 248 3.51 14.56 1.38
N GLY A 249 3.44 13.89 2.54
CA GLY A 249 2.52 12.78 2.80
C GLY A 249 2.95 11.43 2.24
N ASP A 250 4.00 11.35 1.41
CA ASP A 250 4.49 10.08 0.87
C ASP A 250 5.42 9.35 1.82
N TYR A 251 5.13 8.07 2.00
CA TYR A 251 5.92 7.17 2.81
C TYR A 251 6.08 5.83 2.11
N TYR A 252 7.33 5.45 1.86
CA TYR A 252 7.69 4.07 1.54
C TYR A 252 8.30 3.44 2.80
N GLY A 253 8.52 2.13 2.79
CA GLY A 253 9.13 1.53 3.97
C GLY A 253 9.58 0.10 3.81
N ILE A 254 10.41 -0.32 4.76
CA ILE A 254 10.94 -1.68 4.84
C ILE A 254 10.22 -2.39 5.97
N GLN A 255 9.65 -3.54 5.65
CA GLN A 255 8.94 -4.38 6.59
C GLN A 255 9.57 -5.77 6.59
N GLY A 256 9.66 -6.38 7.76
CA GLY A 256 10.12 -7.75 7.91
C GLY A 256 9.32 -8.49 8.96
N THR A 257 9.06 -9.77 8.75
CA THR A 257 8.33 -10.60 9.70
C THR A 257 8.72 -12.06 9.65
N THR A 258 8.64 -12.76 10.79
CA THR A 258 8.77 -14.22 10.83
C THR A 258 7.54 -14.95 10.31
N TRP A 259 6.41 -14.25 10.09
CA TRP A 259 5.24 -14.82 9.44
C TRP A 259 5.57 -15.15 7.98
N LYS A 260 5.70 -16.44 7.66
CA LYS A 260 6.22 -16.88 6.35
C LYS A 260 5.26 -16.69 5.18
N SER A 261 3.96 -16.64 5.44
CA SER A 261 2.95 -16.51 4.40
C SER A 261 1.93 -15.44 4.81
N PRO A 262 2.36 -14.17 4.92
CA PRO A 262 1.44 -13.10 5.25
C PRO A 262 0.49 -12.86 4.05
N PRO A 263 -0.82 -12.61 4.29
CA PRO A 263 -1.79 -12.44 3.22
C PRO A 263 -1.43 -11.38 2.16
N ILE A 264 -0.70 -10.33 2.55
CA ILE A 264 -0.24 -9.27 1.63
C ILE A 264 0.67 -9.77 0.49
N LEU A 265 1.29 -10.94 0.68
CA LEU A 265 2.17 -11.60 -0.30
C LEU A 265 1.54 -12.88 -0.88
N ALA A 266 0.23 -13.08 -0.72
CA ALA A 266 -0.46 -14.29 -1.17
C ALA A 266 -0.87 -14.27 -2.65
N SER A 267 -0.52 -13.22 -3.39
CA SER A 267 -0.88 -13.08 -4.81
C SER A 267 -0.11 -14.08 -5.67
N ASP A 268 -0.82 -14.89 -6.46
CA ASP A 268 -0.23 -15.94 -7.32
C ASP A 268 0.44 -15.40 -8.59
N ASN A 269 0.35 -14.10 -8.86
CA ASN A 269 0.86 -13.45 -10.07
C ASN A 269 2.13 -12.58 -9.84
N ALA A 270 2.85 -12.81 -8.74
CA ALA A 270 4.10 -12.08 -8.49
C ALA A 270 5.16 -12.44 -9.56
N GLU A 271 5.85 -11.42 -10.11
CA GLU A 271 6.98 -11.67 -10.99
C GLU A 271 8.21 -11.99 -10.15
N GLU A 272 8.85 -13.13 -10.39
CA GLU A 272 10.13 -13.45 -9.77
C GLU A 272 11.30 -12.89 -10.55
N ARG A 273 12.20 -12.21 -9.85
CA ARG A 273 13.43 -11.66 -10.44
C ARG A 273 14.64 -11.91 -9.56
N THR A 274 15.64 -12.60 -10.11
CA THR A 274 16.90 -12.86 -9.41
C THR A 274 17.95 -11.81 -9.76
N GLN A 275 18.44 -11.07 -8.77
CA GLN A 275 19.51 -10.08 -8.94
C GLN A 275 20.43 -10.04 -7.71
N GLY A 276 21.75 -10.06 -7.94
CA GLY A 276 22.73 -9.96 -6.85
C GLY A 276 22.66 -11.09 -5.84
N GLY A 277 22.36 -12.32 -6.29
CA GLY A 277 22.27 -13.51 -5.44
C GLY A 277 21.01 -13.60 -4.56
N ARG A 278 20.03 -12.71 -4.79
CA ARG A 278 18.72 -12.74 -4.12
C ARG A 278 17.60 -12.80 -5.15
N THR A 279 16.61 -13.64 -4.90
CA THR A 279 15.36 -13.68 -5.66
C THR A 279 14.35 -12.73 -5.00
N PHE A 280 13.77 -11.86 -5.81
CA PHE A 280 12.74 -10.92 -5.42
C PHE A 280 11.40 -11.30 -6.03
N GLU A 281 10.33 -11.11 -5.27
CA GLU A 281 8.94 -11.21 -5.71
C GLU A 281 8.42 -9.79 -5.92
N LEU A 282 8.07 -9.44 -7.16
CA LEU A 282 7.49 -8.14 -7.50
C LEU A 282 5.96 -8.30 -7.54
N HIS A 283 5.29 -7.66 -6.60
CA HIS A 283 3.83 -7.65 -6.54
C HIS A 283 3.32 -6.36 -7.15
N TYR A 284 2.54 -6.50 -8.22
CA TYR A 284 2.00 -5.38 -8.97
C TYR A 284 0.57 -5.05 -8.57
N ASP A 285 0.23 -3.80 -8.79
CA ASP A 285 -1.12 -3.29 -8.87
C ASP A 285 -1.32 -2.66 -10.25
N GLY A 286 -2.10 -3.33 -11.11
CA GLY A 286 -2.13 -2.98 -12.52
C GLY A 286 -0.73 -3.08 -13.13
N ASP A 287 -0.20 -1.96 -13.62
CA ASP A 287 1.12 -1.82 -14.23
C ASP A 287 2.20 -1.28 -13.27
N ARG A 288 1.84 -0.97 -12.02
CA ARG A 288 2.74 -0.37 -11.04
C ARG A 288 3.16 -1.39 -9.99
N VAL A 289 4.45 -1.37 -9.64
CA VAL A 289 4.93 -2.22 -8.54
C VAL A 289 4.45 -1.66 -7.20
N ARG A 290 3.78 -2.49 -6.40
CA ARG A 290 3.35 -2.15 -5.05
C ARG A 290 4.39 -2.58 -4.03
N LEU A 291 4.88 -3.81 -4.14
CA LEU A 291 5.81 -4.41 -3.19
C LEU A 291 6.96 -5.09 -3.93
N VAL A 292 8.15 -5.01 -3.36
CA VAL A 292 9.28 -5.85 -3.74
C VAL A 292 9.67 -6.67 -2.53
N ALA A 293 9.27 -7.94 -2.53
CA ALA A 293 9.47 -8.87 -1.43
C ALA A 293 10.68 -9.78 -1.68
N TRP A 294 11.22 -10.35 -0.61
CA TRP A 294 12.18 -11.44 -0.67
C TRP A 294 12.05 -12.33 0.56
N ARG A 295 12.43 -13.59 0.40
CA ARG A 295 12.32 -14.60 1.45
C ARG A 295 13.70 -15.08 1.88
N THR A 296 13.79 -15.45 3.14
CA THR A 296 14.95 -16.10 3.74
C THR A 296 14.49 -17.33 4.53
N SER A 297 15.42 -18.16 4.97
CA SER A 297 15.10 -19.27 5.87
C SER A 297 14.46 -18.80 7.20
N LYS A 298 14.76 -17.58 7.66
CA LYS A 298 14.27 -17.07 8.97
C LYS A 298 13.00 -16.21 8.90
N ALA A 299 12.87 -15.39 7.87
CA ALA A 299 11.80 -14.40 7.76
C ALA A 299 11.49 -14.04 6.31
N VAL A 300 10.42 -13.28 6.11
CA VAL A 300 10.08 -12.63 4.85
C VAL A 300 10.18 -11.11 5.03
N TYR A 301 10.49 -10.42 3.95
CA TYR A 301 10.76 -9.00 3.95
C TYR A 301 10.20 -8.37 2.69
N TRP A 302 9.88 -7.08 2.75
CA TRP A 302 9.52 -6.33 1.56
C TRP A 302 9.83 -4.85 1.71
N VAL A 303 10.01 -4.20 0.56
CA VAL A 303 9.86 -2.76 0.42
C VAL A 303 8.44 -2.50 -0.05
N SER A 304 7.71 -1.63 0.65
CA SER A 304 6.41 -1.13 0.22
C SER A 304 6.59 0.19 -0.50
N ASN A 305 5.92 0.34 -1.65
CA ASN A 305 5.81 1.62 -2.33
C ASN A 305 4.98 2.60 -1.47
N THR A 306 4.95 3.86 -1.86
CA THR A 306 4.01 4.81 -1.27
C THR A 306 2.58 4.40 -1.56
N LEU A 307 1.63 4.91 -0.77
CA LEU A 307 0.20 4.66 -1.01
C LEU A 307 -0.23 5.06 -2.43
N ARG A 308 0.40 6.09 -3.01
CA ARG A 308 0.16 6.58 -4.38
C ARG A 308 1.05 5.91 -5.43
N GLN A 309 1.85 4.93 -5.02
CA GLN A 309 2.75 4.14 -5.88
C GLN A 309 3.71 5.02 -6.71
N THR A 310 4.31 6.01 -6.05
CA THR A 310 5.17 7.02 -6.69
C THR A 310 6.57 6.52 -7.03
N LEU A 311 7.02 5.40 -6.45
CA LEU A 311 8.31 4.80 -6.79
C LEU A 311 8.17 3.92 -8.04
N THR A 312 9.12 4.06 -8.96
CA THR A 312 9.27 3.16 -10.11
C THR A 312 9.78 1.79 -9.68
N GLU A 313 9.55 0.79 -10.54
CA GLU A 313 10.09 -0.57 -10.35
C GLU A 313 11.62 -0.58 -10.15
N LYS A 314 12.34 0.20 -10.95
CA LYS A 314 13.80 0.33 -10.84
C LYS A 314 14.21 0.86 -9.47
N GLN A 315 13.50 1.86 -8.95
CA GLN A 315 13.77 2.44 -7.63
C GLN A 315 13.47 1.44 -6.51
N MET A 316 12.31 0.79 -6.55
CA MET A 316 11.90 -0.22 -5.57
C MET A 316 12.90 -1.39 -5.51
N LEU A 317 13.31 -1.92 -6.66
CA LEU A 317 14.32 -2.97 -6.76
C LEU A 317 15.68 -2.50 -6.25
N ALA A 318 16.11 -1.28 -6.59
CA ALA A 318 17.38 -0.74 -6.12
C ALA A 318 17.42 -0.61 -4.58
N ILE A 319 16.33 -0.12 -3.98
CA ILE A 319 16.19 -0.03 -2.52
C ILE A 319 16.22 -1.43 -1.91
N ALA A 320 15.42 -2.38 -2.41
CA ALA A 320 15.36 -3.75 -1.91
C ALA A 320 16.73 -4.46 -1.99
N ARG A 321 17.44 -4.31 -3.11
CA ARG A 321 18.79 -4.84 -3.32
C ARG A 321 19.83 -4.21 -2.41
N SER A 322 19.68 -2.95 -2.06
CA SER A 322 20.59 -2.26 -1.16
C SER A 322 20.51 -2.77 0.29
N THR A 323 19.46 -3.52 0.62
CA THR A 323 19.23 -3.93 2.00
C THR A 323 20.25 -4.95 2.50
N ARG A 324 20.76 -4.71 3.71
CA ARG A 324 21.75 -5.55 4.37
C ARG A 324 21.46 -5.70 5.87
N LEU A 325 22.17 -6.63 6.52
CA LEU A 325 22.12 -6.82 7.98
C LEU A 325 23.12 -5.86 8.69
N PRO A 326 22.90 -5.53 9.97
CA PRO A 326 23.67 -4.53 10.74
C PRO A 326 25.12 -4.87 10.98
#